data_AF-A0A0A8LCF7-F1
#
_entry.id   AF-A0A0A8LCF7-F1
#
_cell.length_a   1.000
_cell.length_b   1.000
_cell.length_c   1.000
_cell.angle_alpha   90.00
_cell.angle_beta   90.00
_cell.angle_gamma   90.00
#
_symmetry.space_group_name_H-M   'P 1'
#
loop_
_entity.id
_entity.type
_entity.pdbx_description
1 polymer ?
#
loop_
_entity_poly.entity_id
_entity_poly.type
_entity_poly.pdbx_seq_one_letter_code
_entity_poly.pdbx_strand_id
1 'polypeptide(L)'
;MTVAVVVAIEHASVEIGYAGDFRSVGKMEKCIDWLDDDMEAYTMCRSWFHDIVMYNSKGAKVVISEPMWLSMVRKQRLCKVLFGRLKVNSICFVPNCLNAFIAGGIMNGLYIEVNPKNTEVIAIFDGRILDPYCKSSKLGSADIDEFYKTEEDVYDDDELPLTILLNNVLAKLPIDVRKRISNQVMLVSEDRQVMNYILAQKNVVDTMGPWVGASIYTWNNLLKGRPDHLEVTQSDFNDTGRIPDWHSHKFEV
;
A
#
# COMPACT_ATOMS: atom_id res chain seq x y z
N MET A 1 14.57 24.31 -1.98
CA MET A 1 13.56 23.43 -2.60
C MET A 1 13.40 22.25 -1.67
N THR A 2 12.20 21.98 -1.20
CA THR A 2 11.97 20.86 -0.27
C THR A 2 12.00 19.55 -1.05
N VAL A 3 12.93 18.66 -0.70
CA VAL A 3 13.02 17.33 -1.33
C VAL A 3 11.96 16.42 -0.69
N ALA A 4 11.17 15.76 -1.54
CA ALA A 4 10.21 14.75 -1.13
C ALA A 4 10.70 13.37 -1.60
N VAL A 5 10.98 12.50 -0.64
CA VAL A 5 11.37 11.11 -0.86
C VAL A 5 10.12 10.25 -0.82
N VAL A 6 9.95 9.40 -1.82
CA VAL A 6 8.84 8.45 -1.93
C VAL A 6 9.38 7.06 -1.70
N VAL A 7 8.77 6.35 -0.75
CA VAL A 7 9.11 4.99 -0.37
C VAL A 7 7.85 4.14 -0.57
N ALA A 8 7.91 3.10 -1.39
CA ALA A 8 6.86 2.10 -1.46
C ALA A 8 7.30 0.84 -0.73
N ILE A 9 6.55 0.48 0.31
CA ILE A 9 6.76 -0.73 1.08
C ILE A 9 5.75 -1.76 0.57
N GLU A 10 6.25 -2.84 0.00
CA GLU A 10 5.48 -4.01 -0.38
C GLU A 10 5.79 -5.16 0.59
N HIS A 11 5.13 -6.31 0.41
CA HIS A 11 5.35 -7.45 1.31
C HIS A 11 6.79 -7.98 1.24
N ALA A 12 7.36 -8.08 0.04
CA ALA A 12 8.69 -8.66 -0.20
C ALA A 12 9.75 -7.65 -0.65
N SER A 13 9.38 -6.40 -0.92
CA SER A 13 10.30 -5.40 -1.46
C SER A 13 10.04 -3.98 -0.95
N VAL A 14 11.06 -3.13 -1.06
CA VAL A 14 10.94 -1.69 -0.78
C VAL A 14 11.55 -0.90 -1.94
N GLU A 15 10.77 -0.01 -2.54
CA GLU A 15 11.20 0.88 -3.62
C GLU A 15 11.32 2.32 -3.14
N ILE A 16 12.40 3.02 -3.51
CA ILE A 16 12.73 4.35 -3.01
C ILE A 16 13.15 5.25 -4.16
N GLY A 17 12.69 6.51 -4.14
CA GLY A 17 13.19 7.54 -5.05
C GLY A 17 12.63 8.92 -4.73
N TYR A 18 12.68 9.83 -5.69
CA TYR A 18 12.15 11.19 -5.52
C TYR A 18 10.76 11.34 -6.13
N ALA A 19 9.94 12.18 -5.50
CA ALA A 19 8.65 12.55 -6.05
C ALA A 19 8.80 13.29 -7.38
N GLY A 20 7.99 12.92 -8.37
CA GLY A 20 8.02 13.48 -9.73
C GLY A 20 8.88 12.68 -10.71
N ASP A 21 9.72 11.76 -10.22
CA ASP A 21 10.48 10.87 -11.08
C ASP A 21 9.61 9.75 -11.64
N PHE A 22 9.93 9.32 -12.86
CA PHE A 22 9.25 8.23 -13.56
C PHE A 22 9.68 6.83 -13.08
N ARG A 23 10.83 6.72 -12.41
CA ARG A 23 11.37 5.46 -11.88
C ARG A 23 11.92 5.68 -10.48
N SER A 24 11.82 4.65 -9.65
CA SER A 24 12.52 4.61 -8.37
C SER A 24 14.04 4.64 -8.58
N VAL A 25 14.75 5.23 -7.63
CA VAL A 25 16.21 5.31 -7.60
C VAL A 25 16.80 3.95 -7.23
N GLY A 26 16.13 3.22 -6.32
CA GLY A 26 16.55 1.88 -5.93
C GLY A 26 15.40 1.03 -5.41
N LYS A 27 15.59 -0.29 -5.51
CA LYS A 27 14.71 -1.32 -4.97
C LYS A 27 15.52 -2.27 -4.10
N MET A 28 14.97 -2.67 -2.96
CA MET A 28 15.55 -3.64 -2.06
C MET A 28 14.60 -4.81 -1.90
N GLU A 29 15.10 -6.03 -2.07
CA GLU A 29 14.37 -7.26 -1.76
C GLU A 29 14.49 -7.53 -0.25
N LYS A 30 13.40 -7.25 0.48
CA LYS A 30 13.34 -7.43 1.93
C LYS A 30 11.88 -7.62 2.36
N CYS A 31 11.61 -8.76 3.00
CA CYS A 31 10.32 -9.03 3.65
C CYS A 31 10.01 -7.97 4.71
N ILE A 32 8.77 -7.52 4.76
CA ILE A 32 8.27 -6.42 5.60
C ILE A 32 8.55 -6.55 7.11
N ASP A 33 8.90 -7.75 7.58
CA ASP A 33 9.18 -8.06 9.01
C ASP A 33 10.31 -7.23 9.63
N TRP A 34 11.15 -6.56 8.82
CA TRP A 34 12.12 -5.57 9.32
C TRP A 34 11.47 -4.43 10.10
N LEU A 35 10.19 -4.19 9.86
CA LEU A 35 9.38 -3.24 10.61
C LEU A 35 9.04 -3.71 12.02
N ASP A 36 9.37 -4.93 12.43
CA ASP A 36 9.07 -5.44 13.77
C ASP A 36 10.17 -5.13 14.80
N ASP A 37 11.36 -4.76 14.33
CA ASP A 37 12.51 -4.39 15.17
C ASP A 37 12.95 -2.93 14.96
N ASP A 38 13.23 -2.21 16.04
CA ASP A 38 13.59 -0.79 16.02
C ASP A 38 14.95 -0.53 15.34
N MET A 39 15.90 -1.45 15.47
CA MET A 39 17.24 -1.31 14.91
C MET A 39 17.27 -1.70 13.43
N GLU A 40 16.54 -2.73 13.02
CA GLU A 40 16.31 -3.04 11.61
C GLU A 40 15.58 -1.89 10.91
N ALA A 41 14.50 -1.37 11.51
CA ALA A 41 13.78 -0.21 10.97
C ALA A 41 14.67 1.02 10.82
N TYR A 42 15.52 1.32 11.81
CA TYR A 42 16.49 2.40 11.69
C TYR A 42 17.51 2.17 10.58
N THR A 43 18.09 0.96 10.51
CA THR A 43 19.10 0.63 9.50
C THR A 43 18.52 0.73 8.09
N MET A 44 17.31 0.21 7.89
CA MET A 44 16.56 0.29 6.64
C MET A 44 16.23 1.74 6.27
N CYS A 45 15.63 2.51 7.17
CA CYS A 45 15.31 3.91 6.89
C CYS A 45 16.57 4.74 6.62
N ARG A 46 17.68 4.44 7.30
CA ARG A 46 18.96 5.12 7.07
C ARG A 46 19.50 4.82 5.67
N SER A 47 19.43 3.57 5.21
CA SER A 47 19.93 3.19 3.87
C SER A 47 19.15 3.88 2.75
N TRP A 48 17.85 4.13 2.93
CA TRP A 48 17.04 4.92 1.98
C TRP A 48 17.71 6.25 1.65
N PHE A 49 18.16 6.97 2.68
CA PHE A 49 18.77 8.28 2.54
C PHE A 49 20.24 8.22 2.17
N HIS A 50 21.02 7.40 2.86
CA HIS A 50 22.48 7.44 2.75
C HIS A 50 23.04 6.60 1.60
N ASP A 51 22.37 5.51 1.24
CA ASP A 51 22.91 4.53 0.30
C ASP A 51 22.15 4.55 -1.04
N ILE A 52 20.85 4.89 -1.01
CA ILE A 52 20.00 4.89 -2.21
C ILE A 52 19.84 6.30 -2.77
N VAL A 53 19.19 7.22 -2.05
CA VAL A 53 18.97 8.58 -2.56
C VAL A 53 20.15 9.52 -2.32
N MET A 54 21.21 9.08 -1.65
CA MET A 54 22.43 9.86 -1.40
C MET A 54 22.15 11.29 -0.88
N TYR A 55 21.14 11.43 -0.01
CA TYR A 55 20.59 12.71 0.45
C TYR A 55 20.51 12.77 1.98
N ASN A 56 20.61 13.97 2.56
CA ASN A 56 20.47 14.13 4.01
C ASN A 56 19.00 14.01 4.43
N SER A 57 18.68 13.08 5.32
CA SER A 57 17.32 12.90 5.84
C SER A 57 16.76 14.14 6.56
N LYS A 58 17.63 14.96 7.14
CA LYS A 58 17.20 16.12 7.94
C LYS A 58 16.43 17.12 7.07
N GLY A 59 15.19 17.38 7.46
CA GLY A 59 14.33 18.32 6.74
C GLY A 59 13.66 17.76 5.47
N ALA A 60 13.87 16.48 5.14
CA ALA A 60 13.19 15.83 4.02
C ALA A 60 11.69 15.61 4.33
N LYS A 61 10.84 15.66 3.31
CA LYS A 61 9.48 15.10 3.38
C LYS A 61 9.52 13.65 2.95
N VAL A 62 8.79 12.77 3.65
CA VAL A 62 8.74 11.35 3.31
C VAL A 62 7.29 10.94 3.05
N VAL A 63 7.03 10.36 1.88
CA VAL A 63 5.74 9.77 1.56
C VAL A 63 5.92 8.27 1.45
N ILE A 64 5.14 7.53 2.23
CA ILE A 64 5.22 6.09 2.33
C ILE A 64 3.97 5.50 1.67
N SER A 65 4.14 4.84 0.53
CA SER A 65 3.15 3.92 0.01
C SER A 65 3.21 2.64 0.85
N GLU A 66 2.12 2.30 1.52
CA GLU A 66 2.08 1.20 2.49
C GLU A 66 1.05 0.12 2.15
N PRO A 67 1.22 -1.12 2.63
CA PRO A 67 0.17 -2.13 2.55
C PRO A 67 -1.09 -1.67 3.31
N MET A 68 -2.25 -2.08 2.81
CA MET A 68 -3.55 -1.66 3.33
C MET A 68 -3.69 -1.89 4.84
N TRP A 69 -3.24 -3.05 5.32
CA TRP A 69 -3.39 -3.46 6.72
C TRP A 69 -2.09 -3.34 7.52
N LEU A 70 -1.22 -2.38 7.17
CA LEU A 70 0.00 -2.15 7.95
C LEU A 70 -0.36 -1.75 9.38
N SER A 71 0.15 -2.49 10.37
CA SER A 71 -0.22 -2.29 11.77
C SER A 71 0.20 -0.93 12.31
N MET A 72 -0.61 -0.37 13.20
CA MET A 72 -0.31 0.91 13.85
C MET A 72 1.03 0.90 14.60
N VAL A 73 1.42 -0.26 15.16
CA VAL A 73 2.72 -0.43 15.83
C VAL A 73 3.87 -0.23 14.85
N ARG A 74 3.78 -0.81 13.64
CA ARG A 74 4.80 -0.64 12.58
C ARG A 74 4.86 0.82 12.09
N LYS A 75 3.71 1.47 11.87
CA LYS A 75 3.66 2.90 11.51
C LYS A 75 4.26 3.80 12.60
N GLN A 76 3.94 3.52 13.87
CA GLN A 76 4.49 4.25 15.01
C GLN A 76 6.01 4.08 15.09
N ARG A 77 6.53 2.87 14.85
CA ARG A 77 7.97 2.62 14.80
C ARG A 77 8.65 3.40 13.68
N LEU A 78 8.08 3.41 12.48
CA LEU A 78 8.56 4.24 11.36
C LEU A 78 8.61 5.73 11.75
N CYS A 79 7.54 6.26 12.34
CA CYS A 79 7.50 7.66 12.78
C CYS A 79 8.57 7.96 13.84
N LYS A 80 8.74 7.09 14.85
CA LYS A 80 9.78 7.24 15.87
C LYS A 80 11.19 7.23 15.27
N VAL A 81 11.45 6.37 14.29
CA VAL A 81 12.74 6.30 13.60
C VAL A 81 12.97 7.56 12.75
N LEU A 82 12.01 7.88 11.88
CA LEU A 82 12.12 8.95 10.90
C LEU A 82 12.15 10.33 11.57
N PHE A 83 11.24 10.63 12.50
CA PHE A 83 11.24 11.89 13.24
C PHE A 83 12.28 11.92 14.36
N GLY A 84 12.45 10.82 15.10
CA GLY A 84 13.28 10.79 16.30
C GLY A 84 14.77 10.68 15.99
N ARG A 85 15.17 9.77 15.09
CA ARG A 85 16.58 9.52 14.77
C ARG A 85 17.03 10.24 13.50
N LEU A 86 16.24 10.17 12.42
CA LEU A 86 16.61 10.72 11.11
C LEU A 86 16.21 12.18 10.90
N LYS A 87 15.39 12.74 11.81
CA LYS A 87 14.98 14.15 11.83
C LYS A 87 14.35 14.63 10.52
N VAL A 88 13.52 13.80 9.89
CA VAL A 88 12.73 14.21 8.72
C VAL A 88 11.73 15.30 9.12
N ASN A 89 11.31 16.12 8.15
CA ASN A 89 10.38 17.24 8.39
C ASN A 89 8.93 16.77 8.55
N SER A 90 8.49 15.85 7.71
CA SER A 90 7.11 15.35 7.69
C SER A 90 7.03 13.95 7.08
N ILE A 91 5.96 13.25 7.45
CA ILE A 91 5.64 11.90 6.99
C ILE A 91 4.18 11.88 6.54
N CYS A 92 3.90 11.17 5.45
CA CYS A 92 2.55 10.88 4.97
C CYS A 92 2.48 9.40 4.59
N PHE A 93 1.45 8.67 5.04
CA PHE A 93 1.19 7.30 4.59
C PHE A 93 0.01 7.28 3.61
N VAL A 94 0.19 6.57 2.50
CA VAL A 94 -0.82 6.42 1.44
C VAL A 94 -0.94 4.92 1.09
N PRO A 95 -2.14 4.35 0.98
CA PRO A 95 -2.30 2.94 0.62
C PRO A 95 -1.73 2.57 -0.75
N ASN A 96 -1.02 1.43 -0.83
CA ASN A 96 -0.51 0.83 -2.06
C ASN A 96 -1.61 0.66 -3.11
N CYS A 97 -2.79 0.23 -2.68
CA CYS A 97 -3.93 0.00 -3.57
C CYS A 97 -4.38 1.29 -4.28
N LEU A 98 -4.47 2.42 -3.57
CA LEU A 98 -4.81 3.70 -4.18
C LEU A 98 -3.70 4.18 -5.12
N ASN A 99 -2.45 4.00 -4.73
CA ASN A 99 -1.32 4.39 -5.57
C ASN A 99 -1.24 3.55 -6.85
N ALA A 100 -1.48 2.25 -6.78
CA ALA A 100 -1.54 1.40 -7.98
C ALA A 100 -2.64 1.86 -8.95
N PHE A 101 -3.78 2.33 -8.44
CA PHE A 101 -4.89 2.89 -9.24
C PHE A 101 -4.51 4.24 -9.87
N ILE A 102 -3.86 5.14 -9.12
CA ILE A 102 -3.32 6.40 -9.64
C ILE A 102 -2.33 6.12 -10.78
N ALA A 103 -1.43 5.16 -10.59
CA ALA A 103 -0.45 4.75 -11.59
C ALA A 103 -1.09 4.12 -12.85
N GLY A 104 -2.20 3.39 -12.68
CA GLY A 104 -2.97 2.82 -13.79
C GLY A 104 -3.95 3.80 -14.45
N GLY A 105 -4.10 5.02 -13.93
CA GLY A 105 -5.02 6.03 -14.47
C GLY A 105 -6.50 5.66 -14.35
N ILE A 106 -6.85 4.77 -13.40
CA ILE A 106 -8.23 4.33 -13.15
C ILE A 106 -8.66 4.66 -11.71
N MET A 107 -9.97 4.79 -11.49
CA MET A 107 -10.54 5.21 -10.20
C MET A 107 -11.52 4.19 -9.61
N ASN A 108 -11.85 3.13 -10.35
CA ASN A 108 -12.87 2.14 -9.97
C ASN A 108 -12.36 0.74 -10.31
N GLY A 109 -12.48 -0.20 -9.39
CA GLY A 109 -11.98 -1.55 -9.60
C GLY A 109 -11.76 -2.33 -8.31
N LEU A 110 -11.36 -3.58 -8.47
CA LEU A 110 -10.81 -4.40 -7.39
C LEU A 110 -9.29 -4.32 -7.41
N TYR A 111 -8.68 -4.03 -6.29
CA TYR A 111 -7.27 -4.32 -6.06
C TYR A 111 -7.16 -5.71 -5.45
N ILE A 112 -6.40 -6.59 -6.08
CA ILE A 112 -6.12 -7.94 -5.61
C ILE A 112 -4.62 -8.04 -5.40
N GLU A 113 -4.20 -8.29 -4.17
CA GLU A 113 -2.81 -8.57 -3.83
C GLU A 113 -2.69 -9.98 -3.30
N VAL A 114 -1.87 -10.81 -3.96
CA VAL A 114 -1.62 -12.20 -3.58
C VAL A 114 -0.16 -12.34 -3.23
N ASN A 115 0.08 -12.43 -1.93
CA ASN A 115 1.39 -12.69 -1.34
C ASN A 115 1.53 -14.19 -1.02
N PRO A 116 2.73 -14.67 -0.68
CA PRO A 116 2.92 -16.08 -0.35
C PRO A 116 2.06 -16.58 0.82
N LYS A 117 1.73 -15.73 1.79
CA LYS A 117 1.05 -16.10 3.04
C LYS A 117 -0.35 -15.52 3.19
N ASN A 118 -0.80 -14.67 2.27
CA ASN A 118 -2.10 -14.04 2.37
C ASN A 118 -2.56 -13.47 1.04
N THR A 119 -3.86 -13.26 0.94
CA THR A 119 -4.51 -12.62 -0.19
C THR A 119 -5.41 -11.51 0.30
N GLU A 120 -5.36 -10.36 -0.36
CA GLU A 120 -6.16 -9.18 -0.03
C GLU A 120 -6.97 -8.76 -1.24
N VAL A 121 -8.26 -8.51 -1.02
CA VAL A 121 -9.19 -8.00 -2.02
C VAL A 121 -9.79 -6.70 -1.49
N ILE A 122 -9.47 -5.60 -2.17
CA ILE A 122 -9.83 -4.25 -1.77
C ILE A 122 -10.70 -3.63 -2.87
N ALA A 123 -11.90 -3.21 -2.50
CA ALA A 123 -12.81 -2.55 -3.44
C ALA A 123 -12.55 -1.04 -3.46
N ILE A 124 -12.30 -0.49 -4.66
CA ILE A 124 -12.05 0.94 -4.87
C ILE A 124 -13.13 1.49 -5.80
N PHE A 125 -13.74 2.61 -5.40
CA PHE A 125 -14.73 3.32 -6.21
C PHE A 125 -14.54 4.82 -6.08
N ASP A 126 -14.50 5.50 -7.21
CA ASP A 126 -14.24 6.95 -7.31
C ASP A 126 -13.02 7.41 -6.50
N GLY A 127 -11.94 6.60 -6.54
CA GLY A 127 -10.70 6.86 -5.80
C GLY A 127 -10.80 6.67 -4.29
N ARG A 128 -11.89 6.08 -3.78
CA ARG A 128 -12.09 5.79 -2.36
C ARG A 128 -12.06 4.30 -2.11
N ILE A 129 -11.41 3.90 -1.02
CA ILE A 129 -11.47 2.53 -0.54
C ILE A 129 -12.82 2.31 0.13
N LEU A 130 -13.54 1.28 -0.31
CA LEU A 130 -14.79 0.83 0.30
C LEU A 130 -14.47 -0.22 1.36
N ASP A 131 -13.88 0.22 2.46
CA ASP A 131 -13.35 -0.59 3.56
C ASP A 131 -14.30 -1.64 4.14
N PRO A 132 -15.63 -1.41 4.31
CA PRO A 132 -16.53 -2.42 4.85
C PRO A 132 -16.67 -3.66 3.96
N TYR A 133 -16.29 -3.55 2.69
CA TYR A 133 -16.38 -4.62 1.70
C TYR A 133 -15.03 -5.26 1.40
N CYS A 134 -13.93 -4.71 1.92
CA CYS A 134 -12.60 -5.28 1.73
C CYS A 134 -12.46 -6.55 2.58
N LYS A 135 -11.69 -7.52 2.07
CA LYS A 135 -11.45 -8.79 2.75
C LYS A 135 -10.01 -9.25 2.57
N SER A 136 -9.51 -9.96 3.57
CA SER A 136 -8.24 -10.67 3.53
C SER A 136 -8.46 -12.14 3.83
N SER A 137 -7.64 -13.00 3.25
CA SER A 137 -7.50 -14.39 3.63
C SER A 137 -6.05 -14.73 3.93
N LYS A 138 -5.81 -15.66 4.85
CA LYS A 138 -4.52 -16.28 5.14
C LYS A 138 -4.04 -17.26 4.06
N LEU A 139 -4.88 -17.58 3.08
CA LEU A 139 -4.44 -18.36 1.93
C LEU A 139 -3.67 -17.43 0.98
N GLY A 140 -2.41 -17.78 0.72
CA GLY A 140 -1.54 -17.07 -0.22
C GLY A 140 -1.17 -17.94 -1.41
N SER A 141 -0.20 -17.46 -2.20
CA SER A 141 0.33 -18.23 -3.32
C SER A 141 1.15 -19.46 -2.89
N ALA A 142 1.50 -19.61 -1.61
CA ALA A 142 2.12 -20.84 -1.11
C ALA A 142 1.12 -21.99 -0.92
N ASP A 143 -0.17 -21.67 -0.81
CA ASP A 143 -1.25 -22.62 -0.47
C ASP A 143 -2.06 -22.99 -1.73
N ILE A 144 -1.37 -23.25 -2.84
CA ILE A 144 -1.95 -23.42 -4.20
C ILE A 144 -3.13 -24.40 -4.25
N ASP A 145 -3.03 -25.53 -3.56
CA ASP A 145 -4.04 -26.58 -3.58
C ASP A 145 -5.37 -26.12 -3.00
N GLU A 146 -5.36 -25.21 -2.03
CA GLU A 146 -6.55 -24.63 -1.41
C GLU A 146 -6.97 -23.33 -2.11
N PHE A 147 -5.99 -22.56 -2.57
CA PHE A 147 -6.18 -21.27 -3.23
C PHE A 147 -7.13 -21.32 -4.43
N TYR A 148 -7.08 -22.40 -5.21
CA TYR A 148 -7.92 -22.60 -6.41
C TYR A 148 -9.19 -23.42 -6.18
N LYS A 149 -9.48 -23.85 -4.94
CA LYS A 149 -10.72 -24.59 -4.66
C LYS A 149 -11.94 -23.72 -4.92
N THR A 150 -12.98 -24.35 -5.46
CA THR A 150 -14.26 -23.70 -5.81
C THR A 150 -15.46 -24.41 -5.22
N GLU A 151 -15.24 -25.50 -4.47
CA GLU A 151 -16.29 -26.24 -3.78
C GLU A 151 -16.76 -25.46 -2.55
N GLU A 152 -18.04 -25.56 -2.21
CA GLU A 152 -18.60 -24.97 -0.98
C GLU A 152 -18.29 -25.86 0.23
N ASP A 153 -17.00 -26.10 0.50
CA ASP A 153 -16.59 -26.65 1.78
C ASP A 153 -16.82 -25.61 2.89
N VAL A 154 -16.92 -26.10 4.13
CA VAL A 154 -16.91 -25.22 5.30
C VAL A 154 -15.49 -24.72 5.49
N TYR A 155 -15.19 -23.55 4.94
CA TYR A 155 -13.95 -22.82 5.17
C TYR A 155 -14.05 -21.97 6.44
N ASP A 156 -12.92 -21.78 7.11
CA ASP A 156 -12.82 -20.75 8.14
C ASP A 156 -12.96 -19.36 7.51
N ASP A 157 -13.52 -18.40 8.27
CA ASP A 157 -13.86 -17.05 7.78
C ASP A 157 -12.65 -16.26 7.24
N ASP A 158 -11.43 -16.67 7.63
CA ASP A 158 -10.15 -16.08 7.21
C ASP A 158 -9.30 -16.99 6.30
N GLU A 159 -9.77 -18.19 5.93
CA GLU A 159 -9.08 -19.13 5.03
C GLU A 159 -9.93 -19.44 3.79
N LEU A 160 -10.32 -18.38 3.08
CA LEU A 160 -11.19 -18.44 1.91
C LEU A 160 -10.37 -18.54 0.61
N PRO A 161 -10.65 -19.53 -0.26
CA PRO A 161 -10.10 -19.58 -1.62
C PRO A 161 -10.39 -18.29 -2.41
N LEU A 162 -9.52 -17.95 -3.37
CA LEU A 162 -9.59 -16.67 -4.09
C LEU A 162 -10.96 -16.40 -4.72
N THR A 163 -11.55 -17.42 -5.36
CA THR A 163 -12.86 -17.28 -6.03
C THR A 163 -13.97 -16.97 -5.03
N ILE A 164 -13.97 -17.65 -3.87
CA ILE A 164 -14.95 -17.45 -2.80
C ILE A 164 -14.75 -16.08 -2.15
N LEU A 165 -13.51 -15.70 -1.88
CA LEU A 165 -13.13 -14.39 -1.36
C LEU A 165 -13.64 -13.26 -2.28
N LEU A 166 -13.40 -13.36 -3.59
CA LEU A 166 -13.87 -12.40 -4.58
C LEU A 166 -15.39 -12.33 -4.65
N ASN A 167 -16.07 -13.48 -4.65
CA ASN A 167 -17.53 -13.53 -4.67
C ASN A 167 -18.12 -12.89 -3.41
N ASN A 168 -17.52 -13.12 -2.25
CA ASN A 168 -17.95 -12.53 -0.98
C ASN A 168 -17.83 -11.00 -0.98
N VAL A 169 -16.73 -10.47 -1.53
CA VAL A 169 -16.56 -9.01 -1.70
C VAL A 169 -17.62 -8.47 -2.66
N LEU A 170 -17.73 -9.05 -3.86
CA LEU A 170 -18.64 -8.58 -4.91
C LEU A 170 -20.12 -8.67 -4.52
N ALA A 171 -20.52 -9.73 -3.81
CA ALA A 171 -21.90 -9.94 -3.38
C ALA A 171 -22.36 -8.90 -2.36
N LYS A 172 -21.45 -8.41 -1.50
CA LYS A 172 -21.75 -7.39 -0.49
C LYS A 172 -21.76 -5.96 -1.04
N LEU A 173 -21.11 -5.71 -2.18
CA LEU A 173 -21.10 -4.39 -2.80
C LEU A 173 -22.52 -3.93 -3.22
N PRO A 174 -22.83 -2.63 -3.09
CA PRO A 174 -24.05 -2.04 -3.63
C PRO A 174 -24.19 -2.32 -5.14
N ILE A 175 -25.42 -2.55 -5.59
CA ILE A 175 -25.73 -2.98 -6.97
C ILE A 175 -25.20 -1.96 -7.99
N ASP A 176 -25.30 -0.66 -7.69
CA ASP A 176 -24.91 0.42 -8.60
C ASP A 176 -23.39 0.51 -8.85
N VAL A 177 -22.57 0.08 -7.90
CA VAL A 177 -21.10 0.12 -8.01
C VAL A 177 -20.51 -1.20 -8.47
N ARG A 178 -21.20 -2.32 -8.20
CA ARG A 178 -20.70 -3.69 -8.41
C ARG A 178 -20.15 -3.91 -9.81
N LYS A 179 -20.94 -3.55 -10.84
CA LYS A 179 -20.52 -3.75 -12.25
C LYS A 179 -19.26 -2.95 -12.59
N ARG A 180 -19.15 -1.71 -12.10
CA ARG A 180 -17.98 -0.86 -12.40
C ARG A 180 -16.72 -1.41 -11.71
N ILE A 181 -16.85 -1.85 -10.45
CA ILE A 181 -15.77 -2.43 -9.67
C ILE A 181 -15.33 -3.80 -10.22
N SER A 182 -16.27 -4.65 -10.62
CA SER A 182 -15.94 -6.00 -11.12
C SER A 182 -15.25 -6.02 -12.49
N ASN A 183 -15.36 -4.94 -13.26
CA ASN A 183 -14.87 -4.87 -14.64
C ASN A 183 -13.37 -4.59 -14.75
N GLN A 184 -12.74 -4.12 -13.68
CA GLN A 184 -11.34 -3.71 -13.69
C GLN A 184 -10.66 -4.27 -12.45
N VAL A 185 -9.62 -5.06 -12.67
CA VAL A 185 -8.81 -5.63 -11.60
C VAL A 185 -7.41 -5.04 -11.68
N MET A 186 -6.93 -4.51 -10.56
CA MET A 186 -5.51 -4.24 -10.36
C MET A 186 -4.93 -5.45 -9.63
N LEU A 187 -3.94 -6.09 -10.22
CA LEU A 187 -3.35 -7.31 -9.67
C LEU A 187 -1.90 -7.08 -9.25
N VAL A 188 -1.57 -7.47 -8.02
CA VAL A 188 -0.20 -7.54 -7.51
C VAL A 188 0.06 -8.96 -7.05
N SER A 189 1.01 -9.63 -7.70
CA SER A 189 1.50 -10.95 -7.26
C SER A 189 2.86 -11.23 -7.89
N GLU A 190 3.75 -11.88 -7.14
CA GLU A 190 5.02 -12.40 -7.66
C GLU A 190 4.85 -13.80 -8.27
N ASP A 191 3.73 -14.47 -8.00
CA ASP A 191 3.46 -15.83 -8.47
C ASP A 191 2.86 -15.82 -9.88
N ARG A 192 3.59 -16.41 -10.83
CA ARG A 192 3.16 -16.46 -12.24
C ARG A 192 1.92 -17.31 -12.48
N GLN A 193 1.71 -18.37 -11.70
CA GLN A 193 0.52 -19.21 -11.85
C GLN A 193 -0.72 -18.44 -11.43
N VAL A 194 -0.65 -17.75 -10.29
CA VAL A 194 -1.72 -16.87 -9.80
C VAL A 194 -2.02 -15.77 -10.81
N MET A 195 -0.98 -15.10 -11.33
CA MET A 195 -1.15 -14.07 -12.36
C MET A 195 -1.89 -14.61 -13.58
N ASN A 196 -1.44 -15.73 -14.14
CA ASN A 196 -2.06 -16.34 -15.32
C ASN A 196 -3.51 -16.76 -15.06
N TYR A 197 -3.79 -17.30 -13.86
CA TYR A 197 -5.14 -17.70 -13.46
C TYR A 197 -6.11 -16.50 -13.46
N ILE A 198 -5.71 -15.38 -12.86
CA ILE A 198 -6.56 -14.18 -12.76
C ILE A 198 -6.71 -13.51 -14.14
N LEU A 199 -5.61 -13.40 -14.90
CA LEU A 199 -5.61 -12.85 -16.27
C LEU A 199 -6.56 -13.61 -17.21
N ALA A 200 -6.71 -14.92 -17.03
CA ALA A 200 -7.60 -15.72 -17.85
C ALA A 200 -9.10 -15.45 -17.59
N GLN A 201 -9.45 -14.87 -16.44
CA GLN A 201 -10.85 -14.74 -15.98
C GLN A 201 -11.32 -13.30 -15.82
N LYS A 202 -10.40 -12.36 -15.63
CA LYS A 202 -10.70 -10.97 -15.29
C LYS A 202 -9.93 -10.03 -16.21
N ASN A 203 -10.52 -8.86 -16.45
CA ASN A 203 -9.84 -7.77 -17.14
C ASN A 203 -8.88 -7.08 -16.15
N VAL A 204 -7.62 -7.52 -16.17
CA VAL A 204 -6.54 -6.93 -15.37
C VAL A 204 -6.03 -5.69 -16.08
N VAL A 205 -5.93 -4.58 -15.35
CA VAL A 205 -5.42 -3.31 -15.85
C VAL A 205 -3.93 -3.24 -15.54
N ASP A 206 -3.13 -2.96 -16.55
CA ASP A 206 -1.70 -2.73 -16.39
C ASP A 206 -1.45 -1.47 -15.53
N THR A 207 -0.49 -1.57 -14.62
CA THR A 207 -0.08 -0.46 -13.76
C THR A 207 1.44 -0.35 -13.72
N MET A 208 1.90 0.87 -13.48
CA MET A 208 3.29 1.15 -13.19
C MET A 208 3.67 0.88 -11.72
N GLY A 209 2.73 0.39 -10.93
CA GLY A 209 2.93 -0.03 -9.55
C GLY A 209 2.71 1.09 -8.52
N PRO A 210 2.67 0.73 -7.23
CA PRO A 210 2.38 1.67 -6.14
C PRO A 210 3.39 2.82 -6.05
N TRP A 211 4.68 2.57 -6.30
CA TRP A 211 5.70 3.61 -6.19
C TRP A 211 5.45 4.78 -7.15
N VAL A 212 5.14 4.50 -8.42
CA VAL A 212 4.86 5.54 -9.42
C VAL A 212 3.60 6.33 -9.04
N GLY A 213 2.57 5.65 -8.55
CA GLY A 213 1.36 6.30 -8.06
C GLY A 213 1.62 7.26 -6.91
N ALA A 214 2.42 6.82 -5.94
CA ALA A 214 2.84 7.64 -4.81
C ALA A 214 3.70 8.84 -5.25
N SER A 215 4.57 8.65 -6.25
CA SER A 215 5.36 9.73 -6.87
C SER A 215 4.46 10.79 -7.50
N ILE A 216 3.47 10.37 -8.31
CA ILE A 216 2.48 11.25 -8.93
C ILE A 216 1.63 11.98 -7.87
N TYR A 217 1.17 11.26 -6.85
CA TYR A 217 0.41 11.82 -5.73
C TYR A 217 1.21 12.92 -5.03
N THR A 218 2.44 12.61 -4.64
CA THR A 218 3.32 13.51 -3.89
C THR A 218 3.63 14.77 -4.69
N TRP A 219 3.94 14.61 -5.98
CA TRP A 219 4.23 15.74 -6.86
C TRP A 219 3.02 16.67 -7.04
N ASN A 220 1.81 16.11 -7.12
CA ASN A 220 0.60 16.90 -7.41
C ASN A 220 -0.08 17.50 -6.17
N ASN A 221 -0.05 16.83 -5.03
CA ASN A 221 -0.71 17.29 -3.81
C ASN A 221 0.27 18.02 -2.90
N LEU A 222 1.30 17.30 -2.43
CA LEU A 222 2.22 17.80 -1.41
C LEU A 222 3.16 18.90 -1.91
N LEU A 223 3.77 18.71 -3.09
CA LEU A 223 4.75 19.67 -3.61
C LEU A 223 4.12 20.92 -4.24
N LYS A 224 2.84 20.87 -4.63
CA LYS A 224 2.10 22.04 -5.12
C LYS A 224 1.46 22.87 -3.99
N GLY A 225 1.80 22.58 -2.73
CA GLY A 225 1.30 23.32 -1.57
C GLY A 225 -0.19 23.14 -1.33
N ARG A 226 -0.80 22.07 -1.86
CA ARG A 226 -2.18 21.73 -1.49
C ARG A 226 -2.16 21.16 -0.08
N PRO A 227 -3.13 21.52 0.78
CA PRO A 227 -3.26 20.87 2.08
C PRO A 227 -3.39 19.37 1.87
N ASP A 228 -2.52 18.61 2.52
CA ASP A 228 -2.68 17.17 2.64
C ASP A 228 -2.94 16.88 4.11
N HIS A 229 -4.18 16.51 4.43
CA HIS A 229 -4.59 16.21 5.80
C HIS A 229 -3.92 14.94 6.36
N LEU A 230 -3.27 14.15 5.49
CA LEU A 230 -2.48 12.98 5.84
C LEU A 230 -1.02 13.32 6.13
N GLU A 231 -0.56 14.55 5.87
CA GLU A 231 0.80 14.97 6.24
C GLU A 231 0.86 15.30 7.73
N VAL A 232 1.73 14.61 8.46
CA VAL A 232 2.07 14.96 9.85
C VAL A 232 3.49 15.49 9.89
N THR A 233 3.68 16.64 10.54
CA THR A 233 5.00 17.25 10.70
C THR A 233 5.72 16.71 11.95
N GLN A 234 7.03 16.91 12.01
CA GLN A 234 7.82 16.56 13.19
C GLN A 234 7.33 17.29 14.45
N SER A 235 6.92 18.56 14.34
CA SER A 235 6.35 19.30 15.48
C SER A 235 5.03 18.67 15.93
N ASP A 236 4.12 18.39 15.00
CA ASP A 236 2.81 17.80 15.35
C ASP A 236 3.00 16.44 16.05
N PHE A 237 3.92 15.61 15.54
CA PHE A 237 4.25 14.34 16.16
C PHE A 237 4.85 14.50 17.57
N ASN A 238 5.74 15.46 17.78
CA ASN A 238 6.32 15.70 19.11
C ASN A 238 5.29 16.21 20.12
N ASP A 239 4.35 17.04 19.66
CA ASP A 239 3.36 17.68 20.52
C ASP A 239 2.19 16.74 20.86
N THR A 240 1.76 15.92 19.90
CA THR A 240 0.53 15.11 20.01
C THR A 240 0.77 13.60 19.98
N GLY A 241 1.92 13.15 19.48
CA GLY A 241 2.16 11.73 19.17
C GLY A 241 1.34 11.19 17.99
N ARG A 242 0.64 12.05 17.24
CA ARG A 242 -0.23 11.66 16.12
C ARG A 242 0.57 10.94 15.03
N ILE A 243 0.04 9.81 14.57
CA ILE A 243 0.58 9.06 13.43
C ILE A 243 -0.26 9.38 12.20
N PRO A 244 0.34 9.63 11.02
CA PRO A 244 -0.40 9.91 9.79
C PRO A 244 -1.10 8.65 9.25
N ASP A 245 -2.21 8.25 9.86
CA ASP A 245 -2.98 7.07 9.46
C ASP A 245 -4.22 7.46 8.66
N TRP A 246 -4.27 7.06 7.38
CA TRP A 246 -5.36 7.39 6.47
C TRP A 246 -6.70 6.79 6.92
N HIS A 247 -6.70 5.67 7.65
CA HIS A 247 -7.92 5.02 8.15
C HIS A 247 -8.48 5.79 9.35
N SER A 248 -7.64 6.15 10.31
CA SER A 248 -8.00 6.90 11.51
C SER A 248 -8.55 8.29 11.18
N HIS A 249 -8.08 8.91 10.09
CA HIS A 249 -8.56 10.21 9.64
C HIS A 249 -10.07 10.25 9.35
N LYS A 250 -10.69 9.11 9.00
CA LYS A 250 -12.15 9.02 8.81
C LYS A 250 -12.97 9.28 10.07
N PHE A 251 -12.35 9.17 11.24
CA PHE A 251 -12.99 9.31 12.55
C PHE A 251 -12.61 10.60 13.28
N GLU A 252 -11.75 11.44 12.67
CA GLU A 252 -11.45 12.77 13.17
C GLU A 252 -12.63 13.69 12.80
N VAL A 253 -13.47 14.02 13.80
CA VAL A 253 -14.62 14.94 13.69
C VAL A 253 -14.21 16.35 14.11
#